data_AF-A0A3N5G7K3-F1
#
_entry.id   AF-A0A3N5G7K3-F1
#
_cell.length_a   1.000
_cell.length_b   1.000
_cell.length_c   1.000
_cell.angle_alpha   90.00
_cell.angle_beta   90.00
_cell.angle_gamma   90.00
#
_symmetry.space_group_name_H-M   'P 1'
#
loop_
_entity.id
_entity.type
_entity.pdbx_description
1 polymer ?
#
loop_
_entity_poly.entity_id
_entity_poly.type
_entity_poly.pdbx_seq_one_letter_code
_entity_poly.pdbx_strand_id
1 'polypeptide(L)'
;MLNLLSSNKTLVSGVNISLAEINRLDQSAQQHFKGRLLVQTSLTRPLVSFQANKTRPVYRWYKYKEAFSASLVEYFLQKYNISQGKILDPFAGSGTALFVASAMGLNSEGIELLPIGQQLIATKKLIESEFTPADFNDLQRWAALHIWEKSEKLADLPELRITKGAYPEKTKEAIEKYLAACEKENSRVKAVLQFALLCVLESISFTRKDGQYLRWDYRSGRKQGKKIFDKGQILSF
;
A
#
# COMPACT_ATOMS: atom_id res chain seq x y z
N MET A 1 65.82 0.19 -18.53
CA MET A 1 65.58 -0.10 -17.10
C MET A 1 64.07 -0.18 -16.91
N LEU A 2 63.40 -1.30 -17.18
CA LEU A 2 63.42 -2.55 -16.41
C LEU A 2 63.26 -2.29 -14.91
N ASN A 3 62.01 -2.36 -14.43
CA ASN A 3 61.64 -3.37 -13.44
C ASN A 3 60.14 -3.65 -13.47
N LEU A 4 59.82 -4.82 -14.02
CA LEU A 4 58.65 -5.62 -13.66
C LEU A 4 58.85 -6.17 -12.23
N LEU A 5 57.76 -6.30 -11.48
CA LEU A 5 57.41 -7.38 -10.54
C LEU A 5 55.92 -7.12 -10.15
N SER A 6 54.96 -7.49 -10.99
CA SER A 6 54.25 -8.78 -11.02
C SER A 6 53.54 -9.17 -9.72
N SER A 7 52.23 -9.42 -9.89
CA SER A 7 51.42 -10.40 -9.15
C SER A 7 50.62 -9.92 -7.94
N ASN A 8 49.40 -9.43 -8.22
CA ASN A 8 48.20 -9.97 -7.57
C ASN A 8 47.00 -9.87 -8.52
N LYS A 9 46.95 -10.80 -9.47
CA LYS A 9 45.71 -11.19 -10.16
C LYS A 9 45.03 -12.23 -9.27
N THR A 10 44.01 -11.83 -8.52
CA THR A 10 43.00 -12.78 -8.05
C THR A 10 41.66 -12.07 -7.81
N LEU A 11 40.74 -12.28 -8.76
CA LEU A 11 39.28 -12.33 -8.59
C LEU A 11 38.48 -11.03 -8.36
N VAL A 12 38.48 -10.11 -9.34
CA VAL A 12 37.32 -9.21 -9.57
C VAL A 12 37.14 -8.91 -11.08
N SER A 13 37.10 -9.92 -11.94
CA SER A 13 36.95 -9.73 -13.40
C SER A 13 35.58 -10.10 -13.96
N GLY A 14 34.64 -10.57 -13.14
CA GLY A 14 33.29 -10.97 -13.59
C GLY A 14 32.21 -9.89 -13.51
N VAL A 15 32.42 -8.81 -12.74
CA VAL A 15 31.36 -7.83 -12.42
C VAL A 15 31.39 -6.58 -13.32
N ASN A 16 32.54 -6.23 -13.92
CA ASN A 16 32.65 -5.06 -14.81
C ASN A 16 32.12 -5.32 -16.23
N ILE A 17 32.14 -6.57 -16.70
CA ILE A 17 31.63 -6.95 -18.03
C ILE A 17 30.09 -6.87 -18.07
N SER A 18 29.40 -6.96 -16.91
CA SER A 18 27.93 -6.88 -16.88
C SER A 18 27.39 -5.44 -16.90
N LEU A 19 28.01 -4.49 -16.18
CA LEU A 19 27.51 -3.11 -16.11
C LEU A 19 27.75 -2.33 -17.40
N ALA A 20 28.92 -2.48 -18.01
CA ALA A 20 29.24 -1.84 -19.29
C ALA A 20 28.29 -2.33 -20.40
N GLU A 21 28.01 -3.64 -20.42
CA GLU A 21 27.09 -4.23 -21.39
C GLU A 21 25.63 -3.79 -21.14
N ILE A 22 25.18 -3.74 -19.88
CA ILE A 22 23.85 -3.19 -19.54
C ILE A 22 23.73 -1.75 -20.03
N ASN A 23 24.73 -0.90 -19.79
CA ASN A 23 24.70 0.49 -20.25
C ASN A 23 24.68 0.60 -21.78
N ARG A 24 25.45 -0.26 -22.47
CA ARG A 24 25.44 -0.34 -23.93
C ARG A 24 24.06 -0.73 -24.47
N LEU A 25 23.43 -1.73 -23.87
CA LEU A 25 22.08 -2.18 -24.23
C LEU A 25 21.02 -1.11 -23.93
N ASP A 26 21.11 -0.42 -22.80
CA ASP A 26 20.20 0.67 -22.44
C ASP A 26 20.32 1.83 -23.44
N GLN A 27 21.54 2.26 -23.78
CA GLN A 27 21.76 3.28 -24.82
C GLN A 27 21.23 2.83 -26.18
N SER A 28 21.45 1.57 -26.56
CA SER A 28 20.93 1.01 -27.81
C SER A 28 19.39 1.03 -27.83
N ALA A 29 18.74 0.68 -26.72
CA ALA A 29 17.29 0.73 -26.58
C ALA A 29 16.77 2.18 -26.65
N GLN A 30 17.39 3.11 -25.90
CA GLN A 30 17.04 4.52 -25.93
C GLN A 30 17.16 5.11 -27.34
N GLN A 31 18.23 4.79 -28.06
CA GLN A 31 18.43 5.25 -29.44
C GLN A 31 17.40 4.65 -30.39
N HIS A 32 17.10 3.35 -30.25
CA HIS A 32 16.07 2.67 -31.04
C HIS A 32 14.68 3.32 -30.87
N PHE A 33 14.34 3.73 -29.65
CA PHE A 33 13.04 4.35 -29.33
C PHE A 33 13.07 5.89 -29.31
N LYS A 34 14.18 6.56 -29.63
CA LYS A 34 14.35 8.01 -29.49
C LYS A 34 13.26 8.84 -30.19
N GLY A 35 12.84 8.43 -31.39
CA GLY A 35 11.77 9.09 -32.14
C GLY A 35 10.35 8.70 -31.72
N ARG A 36 10.20 7.73 -30.81
CA ARG A 36 8.91 7.21 -30.31
C ARG A 36 8.63 7.60 -28.85
N LEU A 37 9.68 7.94 -28.09
CA LEU A 37 9.56 8.38 -26.71
C LEU A 37 9.39 9.90 -26.65
N LEU A 38 8.33 10.35 -26.00
CA LEU A 38 8.06 11.75 -25.74
C LEU A 38 8.10 12.01 -24.23
N VAL A 39 8.90 12.99 -23.82
CA VAL A 39 8.94 13.42 -22.41
C VAL A 39 7.70 14.26 -22.12
N GLN A 40 6.89 13.83 -21.16
CA GLN A 40 5.73 14.58 -20.68
C GLN A 40 6.04 15.26 -19.35
N THR A 41 6.41 16.54 -19.41
CA THR A 41 6.80 17.33 -18.24
C THR A 41 5.64 17.62 -17.28
N SER A 42 4.38 17.52 -17.74
CA SER A 42 3.21 17.67 -16.86
C SER A 42 3.02 16.49 -15.89
N LEU A 43 3.60 15.31 -16.17
CA LEU A 43 3.50 14.12 -15.33
C LEU A 43 4.53 14.16 -14.21
N THR A 44 4.25 14.96 -13.19
CA THR A 44 5.14 15.14 -12.04
C THR A 44 5.10 13.94 -11.10
N ARG A 45 6.17 13.76 -10.28
CA ARG A 45 6.25 12.68 -9.28
C ARG A 45 5.02 12.63 -8.34
N PRO A 46 4.48 13.76 -7.84
CA PRO A 46 3.26 13.73 -7.03
C PRO A 46 2.05 13.18 -7.77
N LEU A 47 1.93 13.45 -9.08
CA LEU A 47 0.83 13.00 -9.91
C LEU A 47 0.90 11.49 -10.16
N VAL A 48 2.08 10.97 -10.49
CA VAL A 48 2.28 9.55 -10.81
C VAL A 48 2.44 8.64 -9.59
N SER A 49 2.24 9.15 -8.38
CA SER A 49 2.34 8.36 -7.13
C SER A 49 1.25 8.71 -6.13
N PHE A 50 1.17 7.97 -5.04
CA PHE A 50 0.22 8.23 -3.94
C PHE A 50 0.39 9.60 -3.27
N GLN A 51 1.48 10.34 -3.54
CA GLN A 51 1.79 11.57 -2.83
C GLN A 51 0.68 12.62 -2.91
N ALA A 52 0.08 12.85 -4.08
CA ALA A 52 -1.03 13.79 -4.22
C ALA A 52 -2.33 13.29 -3.53
N ASN A 53 -2.48 11.98 -3.29
CA ASN A 53 -3.65 11.43 -2.60
C ASN A 53 -3.64 11.65 -1.09
N LYS A 54 -2.49 11.99 -0.49
CA LYS A 54 -2.38 12.18 0.97
C LYS A 54 -3.30 13.26 1.53
N THR A 55 -3.65 14.27 0.73
CA THR A 55 -4.50 15.38 1.13
C THR A 55 -5.95 15.22 0.66
N ARG A 56 -6.21 14.35 -0.32
CA ARG A 56 -7.54 14.17 -0.91
C ARG A 56 -8.46 13.33 0.00
N PRO A 57 -9.68 13.79 0.32
CA PRO A 57 -10.68 12.99 1.01
C PRO A 57 -10.91 11.64 0.31
N VAL A 58 -11.29 10.60 1.07
CA VAL A 58 -11.50 9.22 0.58
C VAL A 58 -10.20 8.51 0.17
N TYR A 59 -9.38 9.13 -0.69
CA TYR A 59 -8.13 8.54 -1.18
C TYR A 59 -7.03 8.47 -0.10
N ARG A 60 -7.03 9.41 0.85
CA ARG A 60 -6.06 9.42 1.96
C ARG A 60 -6.28 8.38 3.04
N TRP A 61 -7.44 7.72 3.07
CA TRP A 61 -7.81 6.82 4.16
C TRP A 61 -6.87 5.63 4.31
N TYR A 62 -6.38 5.08 3.19
CA TYR A 62 -5.41 3.99 3.20
C TYR A 62 -4.22 4.31 2.29
N LYS A 63 -3.00 4.24 2.83
CA LYS A 63 -1.76 4.43 2.07
C LYS A 63 -1.44 3.18 1.26
N TYR A 64 -1.90 3.14 0.02
CA TYR A 64 -1.54 2.11 -0.96
C TYR A 64 -0.28 2.55 -1.73
N LYS A 65 0.86 1.90 -1.48
CA LYS A 65 2.19 2.37 -1.94
C LYS A 65 2.31 2.38 -3.46
N GLU A 66 1.66 1.41 -4.10
CA GLU A 66 1.67 1.17 -5.55
C GLU A 66 0.60 1.99 -6.30
N ALA A 67 -0.24 2.75 -5.59
CA ALA A 67 -1.29 3.54 -6.23
C ALA A 67 -0.76 4.83 -6.86
N PHE A 68 -1.27 5.16 -8.03
CA PHE A 68 -1.17 6.48 -8.63
C PHE A 68 -2.16 7.48 -7.99
N SER A 69 -2.01 8.77 -8.29
CA SER A 69 -2.93 9.77 -7.77
C SER A 69 -4.26 9.79 -8.52
N ALA A 70 -5.33 10.17 -7.83
CA ALA A 70 -6.62 10.43 -8.46
C ALA A 70 -6.51 11.52 -9.55
N SER A 71 -5.64 12.51 -9.34
CA SER A 71 -5.39 13.58 -10.31
C SER A 71 -4.70 13.11 -11.58
N LEU A 72 -3.97 11.98 -11.56
CA LEU A 72 -3.45 11.39 -12.79
C LEU A 72 -4.57 10.86 -13.67
N VAL A 73 -5.58 10.23 -13.06
CA VAL A 73 -6.74 9.68 -13.79
C VAL A 73 -7.57 10.82 -14.37
N GLU A 74 -7.85 11.84 -13.56
CA GLU A 74 -8.54 13.07 -14.00
C GLU A 74 -7.82 13.69 -15.20
N TYR A 75 -6.49 13.82 -15.11
CA TYR A 75 -5.67 14.33 -16.19
C TYR A 75 -5.83 13.52 -17.48
N PHE A 76 -5.78 12.18 -17.41
CA PHE A 76 -5.92 11.36 -18.62
C PHE A 76 -7.33 11.40 -19.21
N LEU A 77 -8.36 11.34 -18.37
CA LEU A 77 -9.75 11.44 -18.84
C LEU A 77 -10.00 12.78 -19.53
N GLN A 78 -9.51 13.89 -18.96
CA GLN A 78 -9.61 15.22 -19.56
C GLN A 78 -8.78 15.36 -20.84
N LYS A 79 -7.51 14.95 -20.80
CA LYS A 79 -6.58 15.09 -21.94
C LYS A 79 -7.08 14.38 -23.20
N TYR A 80 -7.71 13.22 -23.02
CA TYR A 80 -8.23 12.43 -24.13
C TYR A 80 -9.74 12.63 -24.36
N ASN A 81 -10.36 13.62 -23.70
CA ASN A 81 -11.79 13.93 -23.80
C ASN A 81 -12.69 12.70 -23.60
N ILE A 82 -12.35 11.86 -22.62
CA ILE A 82 -13.12 10.67 -22.28
C ILE A 82 -14.24 11.08 -21.33
N SER A 83 -15.44 11.25 -21.89
CA SER A 83 -16.65 11.66 -21.16
C SER A 83 -17.80 10.65 -21.24
N GLN A 84 -17.58 9.51 -21.91
CA GLN A 84 -18.58 8.45 -22.06
C GLN A 84 -17.92 7.07 -22.18
N GLY A 85 -18.74 6.03 -22.04
CA GLY A 85 -18.30 4.64 -22.06
C GLY A 85 -18.04 4.08 -20.66
N LYS A 86 -17.42 2.90 -20.62
CA LYS A 86 -17.07 2.19 -19.38
C LYS A 86 -15.56 2.12 -19.25
N ILE A 87 -15.04 2.55 -18.10
CA ILE A 87 -13.62 2.43 -17.75
C ILE A 87 -13.36 1.03 -17.20
N LEU A 88 -12.37 0.33 -17.75
CA LEU A 88 -11.88 -0.93 -17.20
C LEU A 88 -10.52 -0.71 -16.56
N ASP A 89 -10.39 -1.05 -15.28
CA ASP A 89 -9.10 -1.15 -14.60
C ASP A 89 -8.80 -2.63 -14.30
N PRO A 90 -7.98 -3.31 -15.13
CA PRO A 90 -7.69 -4.73 -14.93
C PRO A 90 -6.76 -5.00 -13.72
N PHE A 91 -6.24 -3.94 -13.07
CA PHE A 91 -5.37 -4.02 -11.89
C PHE A 91 -5.79 -2.95 -10.88
N ALA A 92 -7.03 -3.03 -10.42
CA ALA A 92 -7.71 -1.93 -9.73
C ALA A 92 -7.03 -1.47 -8.44
N GLY A 93 -6.24 -2.32 -7.79
CA GLY A 93 -5.50 -1.99 -6.58
C GLY A 93 -6.43 -1.48 -5.48
N SER A 94 -6.30 -0.20 -5.13
CA SER A 94 -7.16 0.46 -4.14
C SER A 94 -8.41 1.15 -4.71
N GLY A 95 -8.65 0.98 -6.02
CA GLY A 95 -9.80 1.49 -6.77
C GLY A 95 -9.67 2.91 -7.31
N THR A 96 -8.47 3.49 -7.36
CA THR A 96 -8.30 4.92 -7.69
C THR A 96 -8.97 5.29 -9.02
N ALA A 97 -8.78 4.50 -10.09
CA ALA A 97 -9.42 4.76 -11.37
C ALA A 97 -10.95 4.62 -11.31
N LEU A 98 -11.46 3.62 -10.58
CA LEU A 98 -12.89 3.36 -10.44
C LEU A 98 -13.62 4.53 -9.78
N PHE A 99 -13.11 5.00 -8.63
CA PHE A 99 -13.72 6.09 -7.89
C PHE A 99 -13.61 7.43 -8.63
N VAL A 100 -12.50 7.69 -9.34
CA VAL A 100 -12.39 8.90 -10.18
C VAL A 100 -13.37 8.83 -11.35
N ALA A 101 -13.46 7.70 -12.05
CA ALA A 101 -14.40 7.52 -13.15
C ALA A 101 -15.85 7.76 -12.67
N SER A 102 -16.24 7.11 -11.57
CA SER A 102 -17.57 7.29 -10.95
C SER A 102 -17.84 8.75 -10.57
N ALA A 103 -16.88 9.44 -9.94
CA ALA A 103 -17.00 10.85 -9.57
C ALA A 103 -17.11 11.79 -10.79
N MET A 104 -16.63 11.36 -11.96
CA MET A 104 -16.77 12.06 -13.24
C MET A 104 -18.01 11.61 -14.04
N GLY A 105 -18.91 10.81 -13.44
CA GLY A 105 -20.14 10.33 -14.08
C GLY A 105 -19.94 9.17 -15.06
N LEU A 106 -18.78 8.51 -15.04
CA LEU A 106 -18.48 7.35 -15.88
C LEU A 106 -18.73 6.05 -15.13
N ASN A 107 -19.23 5.05 -15.85
CA ASN A 107 -19.26 3.69 -15.33
C ASN A 107 -17.85 3.10 -15.32
N SER A 108 -17.55 2.27 -14.33
CA SER A 108 -16.25 1.59 -14.25
C SER A 108 -16.35 0.18 -13.72
N GLU A 109 -15.48 -0.70 -14.20
CA GLU A 109 -15.26 -2.05 -13.71
C GLU A 109 -13.79 -2.26 -13.38
N GLY A 110 -13.52 -2.98 -12.29
CA GLY A 110 -12.18 -3.25 -11.81
C GLY A 110 -11.96 -4.73 -11.57
N ILE A 111 -10.80 -5.22 -11.96
CA ILE A 111 -10.32 -6.55 -11.60
C ILE A 111 -9.18 -6.36 -10.60
N GLU A 112 -9.26 -7.03 -9.46
CA GLU A 112 -8.21 -7.02 -8.44
C GLU A 112 -8.04 -8.43 -7.88
N LEU A 113 -6.79 -8.90 -7.86
CA LEU A 113 -6.48 -10.25 -7.40
C LEU A 113 -6.35 -10.31 -5.88
N LEU A 114 -5.76 -9.28 -5.26
CA LEU A 114 -5.42 -9.29 -3.85
C LEU A 114 -6.64 -8.96 -2.99
N PRO A 115 -6.97 -9.79 -1.98
CA PRO A 115 -8.12 -9.55 -1.10
C PRO A 115 -8.09 -8.18 -0.41
N ILE A 116 -6.90 -7.66 -0.11
CA ILE A 116 -6.76 -6.32 0.48
C ILE A 116 -7.31 -5.24 -0.46
N GLY A 117 -6.99 -5.28 -1.76
CA GLY A 117 -7.48 -4.29 -2.71
C GLY A 117 -8.99 -4.36 -2.87
N GLN A 118 -9.53 -5.58 -2.96
CA GLN A 118 -10.98 -5.83 -3.00
C GLN A 118 -11.68 -5.27 -1.77
N GLN A 119 -11.16 -5.50 -0.56
CA GLN A 119 -11.71 -4.97 0.68
C GLN A 119 -11.71 -3.43 0.69
N LEU A 120 -10.60 -2.80 0.29
CA LEU A 120 -10.50 -1.33 0.24
C LEU A 120 -11.55 -0.73 -0.72
N ILE A 121 -11.76 -1.36 -1.88
CA ILE A 121 -12.76 -0.92 -2.87
C ILE A 121 -14.18 -1.12 -2.31
N ALA A 122 -14.48 -2.31 -1.79
CA ALA A 122 -15.79 -2.64 -1.25
C ALA A 122 -16.17 -1.72 -0.09
N THR A 123 -15.27 -1.47 0.87
CA THR A 123 -15.56 -0.58 2.01
C THR A 123 -15.79 0.86 1.57
N LYS A 124 -14.99 1.39 0.64
CA LYS A 124 -15.20 2.76 0.12
C LYS A 124 -16.55 2.90 -0.57
N LYS A 125 -16.90 1.94 -1.43
CA LYS A 125 -18.19 1.90 -2.12
C LYS A 125 -19.34 1.83 -1.11
N LEU A 126 -19.24 0.92 -0.14
CA LEU A 126 -20.23 0.78 0.94
C LEU A 126 -20.46 2.10 1.70
N ILE A 127 -19.38 2.80 2.06
CA ILE A 127 -19.46 4.10 2.75
C ILE A 127 -20.20 5.13 1.88
N GLU A 128 -19.93 5.14 0.57
CA GLU A 128 -20.51 6.10 -0.38
C GLU A 128 -21.99 5.83 -0.67
N SER A 129 -22.41 4.56 -0.80
CA SER A 129 -23.74 4.22 -1.30
C SER A 129 -24.72 3.68 -0.27
N GLU A 130 -24.27 3.13 0.86
CA GLU A 130 -25.12 2.32 1.75
C GLU A 130 -25.07 2.73 3.23
N PHE A 131 -24.16 3.63 3.61
CA PHE A 131 -23.95 4.00 5.01
C PHE A 131 -25.04 4.92 5.54
N THR A 132 -25.53 4.64 6.74
CA THR A 132 -26.60 5.42 7.38
C THR A 132 -26.08 6.29 8.53
N PRO A 133 -26.85 7.31 8.98
CA PRO A 133 -26.49 8.08 10.17
C PRO A 133 -26.33 7.22 11.43
N ALA A 134 -27.11 6.14 11.57
CA ALA A 134 -26.97 5.21 12.69
C ALA A 134 -25.63 4.48 12.67
N ASP A 135 -25.20 4.00 11.50
CA ASP A 135 -23.89 3.36 11.33
C ASP A 135 -22.75 4.33 11.70
N PHE A 136 -22.90 5.62 11.36
CA PHE A 136 -21.93 6.64 11.75
C PHE A 136 -21.89 6.88 13.27
N ASN A 137 -23.05 6.92 13.92
CA ASN A 137 -23.14 7.05 15.38
C ASN A 137 -22.48 5.85 16.08
N ASP A 138 -22.63 4.64 15.55
CA ASP A 138 -21.95 3.46 16.08
C ASP A 138 -20.43 3.55 15.95
N LEU A 139 -19.91 4.04 14.81
CA LEU A 139 -18.47 4.30 14.67
C LEU A 139 -17.97 5.38 15.66
N GLN A 140 -18.73 6.45 15.87
CA GLN A 140 -18.40 7.48 16.85
C GLN A 140 -18.39 6.91 18.27
N ARG A 141 -19.37 6.08 18.62
CA ARG A 141 -19.44 5.37 19.90
C ARG A 141 -18.23 4.46 20.08
N TRP A 142 -17.82 3.75 19.03
CA TRP A 142 -16.60 2.92 19.03
C TRP A 142 -15.35 3.72 19.35
N ALA A 143 -15.17 4.85 18.66
CA ALA A 143 -14.02 5.72 18.87
C ALA A 143 -14.01 6.37 20.26
N ALA A 144 -15.18 6.76 20.80
CA ALA A 144 -15.26 7.44 22.08
C ALA A 144 -15.13 6.50 23.29
N LEU A 145 -15.65 5.28 23.19
CA LEU A 145 -15.78 4.35 24.33
C LEU A 145 -14.79 3.19 24.30
N HIS A 146 -13.95 3.09 23.27
CA HIS A 146 -12.99 2.00 23.05
C HIS A 146 -13.62 0.62 23.30
N ILE A 147 -14.71 0.32 22.60
CA ILE A 147 -15.61 -0.82 22.88
C ILE A 147 -14.88 -2.16 23.02
N TRP A 148 -13.78 -2.34 22.27
CA TRP A 148 -12.96 -3.55 22.32
C TRP A 148 -12.26 -3.79 23.65
N GLU A 149 -11.91 -2.75 24.42
CA GLU A 149 -11.24 -2.90 25.71
C GLU A 149 -12.10 -3.64 26.73
N LYS A 150 -13.42 -3.55 26.56
CA LYS A 150 -14.43 -4.23 27.40
C LYS A 150 -14.76 -5.64 26.91
N SER A 151 -14.19 -6.08 25.79
CA SER A 151 -14.43 -7.43 25.28
C SER A 151 -13.63 -8.45 26.08
N GLU A 152 -14.34 -9.37 26.74
CA GLU A 152 -13.75 -10.56 27.35
C GLU A 152 -13.46 -11.66 26.31
N LYS A 153 -14.05 -11.56 25.12
CA LYS A 153 -13.83 -12.50 24.02
C LYS A 153 -12.63 -12.09 23.19
N LEU A 154 -11.88 -13.10 22.74
CA LEU A 154 -10.79 -12.99 21.78
C LEU A 154 -11.21 -13.69 20.48
N ALA A 155 -10.98 -13.04 19.35
CA ALA A 155 -11.06 -13.65 18.03
C ALA A 155 -9.64 -13.84 17.50
N ASP A 156 -9.35 -15.00 16.93
CA ASP A 156 -8.00 -15.33 16.47
C ASP A 156 -7.52 -14.34 15.40
N LEU A 157 -6.32 -13.78 15.60
CA LEU A 157 -5.66 -12.96 14.59
C LEU A 157 -4.94 -13.89 13.61
N PRO A 158 -5.37 -13.97 12.33
CA PRO A 158 -4.71 -14.83 11.37
C PRO A 158 -3.26 -14.42 11.16
N GLU A 159 -2.33 -15.28 11.58
CA GLU A 159 -0.89 -15.09 11.40
C GLU A 159 -0.33 -16.05 10.34
N LEU A 160 0.39 -15.49 9.36
CA LEU A 160 1.22 -16.29 8.47
C LEU A 160 2.57 -16.53 9.15
N ARG A 161 3.29 -17.59 8.74
CA ARG A 161 4.65 -17.87 9.24
C ARG A 161 5.56 -16.63 9.13
N ILE A 162 5.44 -15.90 8.03
CA ILE A 162 6.22 -14.69 7.76
C ILE A 162 5.86 -13.50 8.64
N THR A 163 4.66 -13.46 9.24
CA THR A 163 4.19 -12.37 10.11
C THR A 163 4.08 -12.75 11.58
N LYS A 164 4.29 -14.03 11.94
CA LYS A 164 4.25 -14.49 13.34
C LYS A 164 5.12 -13.62 14.26
N GLY A 165 4.55 -13.07 15.32
CA GLY A 165 5.26 -12.20 16.27
C GLY A 165 5.51 -10.78 15.73
N ALA A 166 4.74 -10.34 14.73
CA ALA A 166 4.81 -8.99 14.20
C ALA A 166 4.34 -7.92 15.19
N TYR A 167 3.63 -8.29 16.25
CA TYR A 167 3.03 -7.36 17.20
C TYR A 167 3.56 -7.60 18.62
N PRO A 168 3.70 -6.55 19.45
CA PRO A 168 3.79 -6.72 20.90
C PRO A 168 2.59 -7.52 21.42
N GLU A 169 2.77 -8.32 22.48
CA GLU A 169 1.70 -9.21 22.97
C GLU A 169 0.43 -8.44 23.36
N LYS A 170 0.58 -7.31 24.06
CA LYS A 170 -0.56 -6.43 24.42
C LYS A 170 -1.30 -5.89 23.19
N THR A 171 -0.56 -5.58 22.12
CA THR A 171 -1.15 -5.11 20.86
C THR A 171 -1.89 -6.24 20.16
N LYS A 172 -1.32 -7.46 20.13
CA LYS A 172 -1.99 -8.64 19.58
C LYS A 172 -3.31 -8.90 20.31
N GLU A 173 -3.30 -8.95 21.64
CA GLU A 173 -4.51 -9.14 22.44
C GLU A 173 -5.56 -8.06 22.17
N ALA A 174 -5.14 -6.80 22.04
CA ALA A 174 -6.05 -5.69 21.72
C ALA A 174 -6.68 -5.84 20.33
N ILE A 175 -5.93 -6.30 19.32
CA ILE A 175 -6.45 -6.62 17.98
C ILE A 175 -7.47 -7.75 18.07
N GLU A 176 -7.18 -8.82 18.82
CA GLU A 176 -8.08 -9.98 18.97
C GLU A 176 -9.38 -9.61 19.68
N LYS A 177 -9.31 -8.76 20.71
CA LYS A 177 -10.48 -8.15 21.36
C LYS A 177 -11.28 -7.26 20.39
N TYR A 178 -10.58 -6.46 19.58
CA TYR A 178 -11.20 -5.60 18.56
C TYR A 178 -11.97 -6.41 17.53
N LEU A 179 -11.36 -7.47 16.99
CA LEU A 179 -11.99 -8.38 16.05
C LEU A 179 -13.22 -9.06 16.67
N ALA A 180 -13.13 -9.56 17.91
CA ALA A 180 -14.26 -10.17 18.60
C ALA A 180 -15.42 -9.19 18.85
N ALA A 181 -15.11 -7.93 19.19
CA ALA A 181 -16.11 -6.90 19.39
C ALA A 181 -16.79 -6.49 18.06
N CYS A 182 -16.03 -6.48 16.95
CA CYS A 182 -16.58 -6.17 15.62
C CYS A 182 -17.66 -7.15 15.18
N GLU A 183 -17.60 -8.41 15.61
CA GLU A 183 -18.60 -9.44 15.27
C GLU A 183 -20.01 -9.15 15.81
N LYS A 184 -20.13 -8.24 16.79
CA LYS A 184 -21.42 -7.83 17.37
C LYS A 184 -22.10 -6.72 16.58
N GLU A 185 -21.37 -6.06 15.70
CA GLU A 185 -21.86 -4.93 14.91
C GLU A 185 -22.51 -5.40 13.61
N ASN A 186 -23.33 -4.53 13.00
CA ASN A 186 -23.90 -4.83 11.69
C ASN A 186 -22.80 -4.93 10.61
N SER A 187 -23.13 -5.56 9.47
CA SER A 187 -22.16 -5.83 8.40
C SER A 187 -21.48 -4.57 7.87
N ARG A 188 -22.17 -3.42 7.85
CA ARG A 188 -21.64 -2.16 7.34
C ARG A 188 -20.61 -1.56 8.28
N VAL A 189 -20.98 -1.43 9.55
CA VAL A 189 -20.09 -0.93 10.62
C VAL A 189 -18.87 -1.84 10.75
N LYS A 190 -19.07 -3.16 10.77
CA LYS A 190 -18.00 -4.15 10.80
C LYS A 190 -17.00 -3.98 9.65
N ALA A 191 -17.47 -3.76 8.42
CA ALA A 191 -16.59 -3.56 7.27
C ALA A 191 -15.70 -2.30 7.43
N VAL A 192 -16.25 -1.21 7.97
CA VAL A 192 -15.48 0.03 8.22
C VAL A 192 -14.50 -0.14 9.38
N LEU A 193 -14.89 -0.84 10.45
CA LEU A 193 -13.99 -1.14 11.58
C LEU A 193 -12.81 -2.03 11.13
N GLN A 194 -13.07 -3.06 10.34
CA GLN A 194 -12.01 -3.89 9.74
C GLN A 194 -11.08 -3.06 8.84
N PHE A 195 -11.65 -2.16 8.04
CA PHE A 195 -10.85 -1.23 7.23
C PHE A 195 -9.99 -0.29 8.09
N ALA A 196 -10.53 0.24 9.19
CA ALA A 196 -9.77 1.06 10.13
C ALA A 196 -8.60 0.28 10.75
N LEU A 197 -8.82 -0.97 11.15
CA LEU A 197 -7.76 -1.86 11.63
C LEU A 197 -6.65 -2.01 10.58
N LEU A 198 -7.00 -2.31 9.32
CA LEU A 198 -6.04 -2.44 8.21
C LEU A 198 -5.17 -1.19 8.02
N CYS A 199 -5.71 0.00 8.30
CA CYS A 199 -4.99 1.27 8.19
C CYS A 199 -3.87 1.42 9.23
N VAL A 200 -4.00 0.79 10.41
CA VAL A 200 -3.08 0.97 11.53
C VAL A 200 -2.13 -0.21 11.74
N LEU A 201 -2.37 -1.37 11.13
CA LEU A 201 -1.56 -2.59 11.34
C LEU A 201 -0.05 -2.35 11.20
N GLU A 202 0.37 -1.55 10.21
CA GLU A 202 1.80 -1.22 10.09
C GLU A 202 2.26 -0.34 11.26
N SER A 203 1.56 0.70 11.69
CA SER A 203 2.08 1.62 12.73
C SER A 203 2.22 0.99 14.11
N ILE A 204 1.44 -0.05 14.40
CA ILE A 204 1.41 -0.75 15.69
C ILE A 204 2.26 -2.02 15.74
N SER A 205 2.94 -2.37 14.63
CA SER A 205 3.74 -3.59 14.52
C SER A 205 5.24 -3.33 14.65
N PHE A 206 6.02 -4.39 14.76
CA PHE A 206 7.47 -4.39 14.54
C PHE A 206 7.87 -4.41 13.05
N THR A 207 6.92 -4.42 12.12
CA THR A 207 7.21 -4.64 10.69
C THR A 207 7.02 -3.39 9.84
N ARG A 208 7.87 -3.17 8.82
CA ARG A 208 7.66 -2.14 7.80
C ARG A 208 7.66 -2.78 6.41
N LYS A 209 6.71 -2.37 5.56
CA LYS A 209 6.66 -2.78 4.15
C LYS A 209 7.87 -2.21 3.39
N ASP A 210 8.67 -3.08 2.79
CA ASP A 210 9.86 -2.71 2.02
C ASP A 210 9.91 -3.44 0.68
N GLY A 211 9.05 -3.02 -0.24
CA GLY A 211 8.91 -3.67 -1.55
C GLY A 211 8.27 -5.04 -1.35
N GLN A 212 8.93 -6.09 -1.82
CA GLN A 212 8.45 -7.47 -1.69
C GLN A 212 8.68 -8.08 -0.30
N TYR A 213 9.38 -7.38 0.59
CA TYR A 213 9.79 -7.91 1.89
C TYR A 213 9.23 -7.10 3.06
N LEU A 214 9.25 -7.71 4.25
CA LEU A 214 9.03 -7.05 5.53
C LEU A 214 10.38 -6.80 6.19
N ARG A 215 10.66 -5.55 6.54
CA ARG A 215 11.74 -5.22 7.48
C ARG A 215 11.23 -5.36 8.90
N TRP A 216 12.05 -5.99 9.74
CA TRP A 216 11.73 -6.27 11.14
C TRP A 216 12.52 -5.37 12.05
N ASP A 217 11.81 -4.66 12.93
CA ASP A 217 12.39 -3.86 13.98
C ASP A 217 13.13 -4.74 14.98
N TYR A 218 14.27 -4.27 15.49
CA TYR A 218 15.09 -5.02 16.44
C TYR A 218 14.35 -5.45 17.71
N ARG A 219 13.34 -4.69 18.15
CA ARG A 219 12.50 -5.00 19.32
C ARG A 219 11.68 -6.29 19.15
N SER A 220 11.52 -6.79 17.92
CA SER A 220 10.85 -8.08 17.66
C SER A 220 11.68 -9.31 18.06
N GLY A 221 12.98 -9.14 18.31
CA GLY A 221 13.92 -10.26 18.47
C GLY A 221 14.25 -11.00 17.16
N ARG A 222 13.57 -10.68 16.04
CA ARG A 222 13.91 -11.21 14.71
C ARG A 222 14.99 -10.34 14.08
N LYS A 223 16.17 -10.91 13.84
CA LYS A 223 17.28 -10.22 13.18
C LYS A 223 17.33 -10.59 11.69
N GLN A 224 17.23 -9.60 10.81
CA GLN A 224 17.54 -9.76 9.39
C GLN A 224 18.84 -9.03 9.04
N GLY A 225 19.89 -9.79 8.73
CA GLY A 225 21.19 -9.25 8.33
C GLY A 225 22.04 -8.70 9.48
N LYS A 226 23.14 -8.03 9.12
CA LYS A 226 24.13 -7.53 10.08
C LYS A 226 23.73 -6.20 10.73
N LYS A 227 22.96 -5.36 10.01
CA LYS A 227 22.55 -4.03 10.48
C LYS A 227 21.24 -4.11 11.25
N ILE A 228 21.21 -3.42 12.39
CA ILE A 228 19.99 -3.22 13.17
C ILE A 228 19.05 -2.30 12.38
N PHE A 229 17.78 -2.70 12.30
CA PHE A 229 16.72 -1.85 11.76
C PHE A 229 15.89 -1.30 12.93
N ASP A 230 15.88 0.02 13.06
CA ASP A 230 14.99 0.75 13.96
C ASP A 230 13.90 1.43 13.12
N LYS A 231 12.65 1.06 13.39
CA LYS A 231 11.48 1.56 12.69
C LYS A 231 11.04 2.95 13.20
N GLY A 232 11.57 3.40 14.34
CA GLY A 232 11.16 4.60 15.06
C GLY A 232 10.06 4.30 16.09
N GLN A 233 9.13 5.23 16.26
CA GLN A 233 7.99 5.02 17.17
C GLN A 233 7.10 3.87 16.67
N ILE A 234 6.80 2.93 17.56
CA ILE A 234 5.74 1.93 17.38
C ILE A 234 4.60 2.37 18.28
N LEU A 235 3.44 2.61 17.67
CA LEU A 235 2.26 3.10 18.39
C LEU A 235 1.62 1.96 19.21
N SER A 236 0.96 2.31 20.30
CA SER A 236 0.01 1.40 20.94
C SER A 236 -1.18 1.15 20.01
N PHE A 237 -1.94 0.09 20.29
CA PHE A 237 -3.25 -0.11 19.66
C PHE A 237 -4.18 1.07 19.99
#